data_AF-A0A0U5IHH7-F1
#
_entry.id   AF-A0A0U5IHH7-F1
#
_cell.length_a   1.000
_cell.length_b   1.000
_cell.length_c   1.000
_cell.angle_alpha   90.00
_cell.angle_beta   90.00
_cell.angle_gamma   90.00
#
_symmetry.space_group_name_H-M   'P 1'
#
loop_
_entity.id
_entity.type
_entity.pdbx_description
1 polymer ?
#
loop_
_entity_poly.entity_id
_entity_poly.type
_entity_poly.pdbx_seq_one_letter_code
_entity_poly.pdbx_strand_id
1 'polypeptide(L)'
;MTSSVALYEALTTAPDDRTRARVIAEAFERLEERYPHLRDLATQGHVRESELRLLREIERIRAELKADIEQIRAELKADIEQIRAELKADIEQIRAELHQSELRLQKEIELVRSDLKLDIERLRTEVARTKVDLLKWIVPLMLGQVALIAALVKLL
;
A
#
# COMPACT_ATOMS: atom_id res chain seq x y z
N MET A 1 -20.44 -72.33 -25.71
CA MET A 1 -21.39 -72.42 -24.57
C MET A 1 -20.95 -71.43 -23.51
N THR A 2 -21.87 -70.64 -22.97
CA THR A 2 -21.57 -69.65 -21.92
C THR A 2 -21.02 -70.37 -20.68
N SER A 3 -20.00 -69.82 -20.00
CA SER A 3 -19.36 -70.47 -18.85
C SER A 3 -20.34 -70.86 -17.74
N SER A 4 -21.46 -70.13 -17.64
CA SER A 4 -22.57 -70.40 -16.73
C SER A 4 -23.39 -71.64 -17.10
N VAL A 5 -23.60 -71.90 -18.40
CA VAL A 5 -24.34 -73.07 -18.90
C VAL A 5 -23.51 -74.34 -18.67
N ALA A 6 -22.20 -74.28 -18.94
CA ALA A 6 -21.30 -75.41 -18.70
C ALA A 6 -21.16 -75.76 -17.21
N LEU A 7 -21.17 -74.75 -16.33
CA LEU A 7 -21.17 -74.97 -14.87
C LEU A 7 -22.50 -75.59 -14.40
N TYR A 8 -23.63 -75.12 -14.92
CA TYR A 8 -24.95 -75.68 -14.60
C TYR A 8 -25.03 -77.16 -14.97
N GLU A 9 -24.67 -77.53 -16.19
CA GLU A 9 -24.67 -78.94 -16.63
C GLU A 9 -23.71 -79.81 -15.82
N ALA A 10 -22.52 -79.30 -15.48
CA ALA A 10 -21.55 -80.01 -14.64
C ALA A 10 -22.06 -80.25 -13.20
N LEU A 11 -22.87 -79.33 -12.66
CA LEU A 11 -23.47 -79.48 -11.32
C LEU A 11 -24.67 -80.42 -11.31
N THR A 12 -25.50 -80.43 -12.37
CA THR A 12 -26.67 -81.33 -12.47
C THR A 12 -26.29 -82.78 -12.76
N THR A 13 -25.12 -83.01 -13.36
CA THR A 13 -24.65 -84.35 -13.75
C THR A 13 -23.70 -84.97 -12.72
N ALA A 14 -23.33 -84.23 -11.67
CA ALA A 14 -22.41 -84.70 -10.64
C ALA A 14 -23.06 -85.76 -9.72
N PRO A 15 -22.40 -86.91 -9.48
CA PRO A 15 -23.00 -88.06 -8.79
C PRO A 15 -23.11 -87.87 -7.27
N ASP A 16 -22.29 -87.02 -6.67
CA ASP A 16 -22.23 -86.81 -5.22
C ASP A 16 -21.85 -85.37 -4.84
N ASP A 17 -22.13 -85.01 -3.59
CA ASP A 17 -21.87 -83.68 -3.02
C ASP A 17 -20.40 -83.27 -3.12
N ARG A 18 -19.49 -84.23 -3.04
CA ARG A 18 -18.05 -83.98 -3.13
C ARG A 18 -17.63 -83.58 -4.55
N THR A 19 -18.18 -84.24 -5.57
CA THR A 19 -17.92 -83.86 -6.96
C THR A 19 -18.57 -82.52 -7.30
N ARG A 20 -19.77 -82.23 -6.77
CA ARG A 20 -20.38 -80.89 -6.89
C ARG A 20 -19.49 -79.80 -6.27
N ALA A 21 -19.01 -80.02 -5.04
CA ALA A 21 -18.11 -79.07 -4.37
C ALA A 21 -16.81 -78.83 -5.17
N ARG A 22 -16.25 -79.87 -5.80
CA ARG A 22 -15.07 -79.77 -6.65
C ARG A 22 -15.32 -78.96 -7.92
N VAL A 23 -16.45 -79.21 -8.61
CA VAL A 23 -16.86 -78.45 -9.79
C VAL A 23 -17.04 -76.96 -9.47
N ILE A 24 -17.61 -76.64 -8.29
CA ILE A 24 -17.74 -75.26 -7.80
C ILE A 24 -16.35 -74.63 -7.58
N ALA A 25 -15.45 -75.34 -6.89
CA ALA A 25 -14.10 -74.84 -6.62
C ALA A 25 -13.31 -74.55 -7.91
N GLU A 26 -13.32 -75.47 -8.88
CA GLU A 26 -12.66 -75.28 -10.18
C GLU A 26 -13.28 -74.12 -10.99
N ALA A 27 -14.58 -73.88 -10.85
CA ALA A 27 -15.24 -72.74 -11.51
C ALA A 27 -14.83 -71.40 -10.89
N PHE A 28 -14.67 -71.33 -9.57
CA PHE A 28 -14.14 -70.14 -8.89
C PHE A 28 -12.67 -69.88 -9.23
N GLU A 29 -11.84 -70.93 -9.31
CA GLU A 29 -10.44 -70.81 -9.69
C GLU A 29 -10.28 -70.26 -11.11
N ARG A 30 -11.06 -70.78 -12.09
CA ARG A 30 -11.09 -70.24 -13.45
C ARG A 30 -11.61 -68.80 -13.53
N LEU A 31 -12.54 -68.41 -12.65
CA LEU A 31 -13.03 -67.03 -12.59
C LEU A 31 -11.94 -66.08 -12.08
N GLU A 32 -11.19 -66.52 -11.07
CA GLU A 32 -10.10 -65.77 -10.46
C GLU A 32 -8.90 -65.60 -11.40
N GLU A 33 -8.54 -66.65 -12.14
CA GLU A 33 -7.53 -66.57 -13.22
C GLU A 33 -7.97 -65.63 -14.36
N ARG A 34 -9.26 -65.62 -14.68
CA ARG A 34 -9.81 -64.81 -15.78
C ARG A 34 -9.91 -63.33 -15.41
N TYR A 35 -10.04 -63.00 -14.13
CA TYR A 35 -10.11 -61.63 -13.63
C TYR A 35 -9.25 -61.43 -12.38
N PRO A 36 -7.90 -61.46 -12.52
CA PRO A 36 -6.99 -61.33 -11.39
C PRO A 36 -7.12 -59.99 -10.65
N HIS A 37 -7.63 -58.96 -11.33
CA HIS A 37 -7.87 -57.61 -10.81
C HIS A 37 -9.15 -57.48 -9.97
N LEU A 38 -10.04 -58.49 -9.91
CA LEU A 38 -11.22 -58.45 -9.03
C LEU A 38 -10.83 -58.28 -7.56
N ARG A 39 -9.66 -58.81 -7.17
CA ARG A 39 -9.12 -58.67 -5.81
C ARG A 39 -8.73 -57.22 -5.46
N ASP A 40 -8.42 -56.41 -6.46
CA ASP A 40 -7.97 -55.02 -6.30
C ASP A 40 -9.11 -54.00 -6.48
N LEU A 41 -10.32 -54.45 -6.79
CA LEU A 41 -11.47 -53.56 -6.94
C LEU A 41 -11.90 -52.99 -5.60
N ALA A 42 -12.05 -51.67 -5.55
CA ALA A 42 -12.66 -51.00 -4.43
C ALA A 42 -14.09 -51.54 -4.20
N THR A 43 -14.36 -52.00 -2.99
CA THR A 43 -15.71 -52.40 -2.60
C THR A 43 -16.61 -51.17 -2.54
N GLN A 44 -17.93 -51.35 -2.63
CA GLN A 44 -18.88 -50.25 -2.38
C GLN A 44 -18.65 -49.58 -1.01
N GLY A 45 -18.18 -50.35 -0.01
CA GLY A 45 -17.76 -49.82 1.28
C GLY A 45 -16.58 -48.86 1.18
N HIS A 46 -15.52 -49.25 0.47
CA HIS A 46 -14.34 -48.40 0.25
C HIS A 46 -14.71 -47.10 -0.49
N VAL A 47 -15.55 -47.20 -1.53
CA VAL A 47 -16.03 -46.03 -2.28
C VAL A 47 -16.82 -45.09 -1.37
N ARG A 48 -17.77 -45.62 -0.60
CA ARG A 48 -18.58 -44.82 0.33
C ARG A 48 -17.74 -44.18 1.43
N GLU A 49 -16.73 -44.88 1.94
CA GLU A 49 -15.80 -44.31 2.92
C GLU A 49 -15.00 -43.14 2.31
N SER A 50 -14.49 -43.32 1.08
CA SER A 50 -13.76 -42.27 0.38
C SER A 50 -14.64 -41.05 0.08
N GLU A 51 -15.89 -41.26 -0.31
CA GLU A 51 -16.87 -40.19 -0.54
C GLU A 51 -17.14 -39.40 0.75
N LEU A 52 -17.39 -40.10 1.87
CA LEU A 52 -17.59 -39.46 3.17
C LEU A 52 -16.34 -38.70 3.64
N ARG A 53 -15.15 -39.24 3.37
CA ARG A 53 -13.88 -38.56 3.69
C ARG A 53 -13.72 -37.28 2.88
N LEU A 54 -13.96 -37.33 1.58
CA LEU A 54 -13.89 -36.18 0.69
C LEU A 54 -14.94 -35.12 1.02
N LEU A 55 -16.16 -35.51 1.37
CA LEU A 55 -17.20 -34.57 1.81
C LEU A 55 -16.76 -33.81 3.06
N ARG A 56 -16.22 -34.50 4.06
CA ARG A 56 -15.68 -33.86 5.28
C ARG A 56 -14.51 -32.94 4.97
N GLU A 57 -13.62 -33.33 4.07
CA GLU A 57 -12.47 -32.52 3.67
C GLU A 57 -12.93 -31.25 2.93
N ILE A 58 -13.90 -31.36 2.03
CA ILE A 58 -14.52 -30.22 1.35
C ILE A 58 -15.20 -29.28 2.35
N GLU A 59 -15.96 -29.81 3.31
CA GLU A 59 -16.60 -29.00 4.35
C GLU A 59 -15.57 -28.27 5.21
N ARG A 60 -14.49 -28.96 5.59
CA ARG A 60 -13.38 -28.38 6.35
C ARG A 60 -12.69 -27.27 5.57
N ILE A 61 -12.31 -27.51 4.32
CA ILE A 61 -11.66 -26.50 3.47
C ILE A 61 -12.59 -25.30 3.25
N ARG A 62 -13.90 -25.51 3.07
CA ARG A 62 -14.87 -24.41 2.97
C ARG A 62 -14.95 -23.58 4.25
N ALA A 63 -14.89 -24.22 5.42
CA ALA A 63 -14.89 -23.52 6.70
C ALA A 63 -13.59 -22.71 6.90
N GLU A 64 -12.44 -23.31 6.60
CA GLU A 64 -11.12 -22.67 6.66
C GLU A 64 -11.08 -21.45 5.71
N LEU A 65 -11.44 -21.62 4.43
CA LEU A 65 -11.49 -20.51 3.46
C LEU A 65 -12.43 -19.39 3.90
N LYS A 66 -13.58 -19.72 4.50
CA LYS A 66 -14.50 -18.70 5.01
C LYS A 66 -13.88 -17.93 6.18
N ALA A 67 -13.17 -18.61 7.08
CA ALA A 67 -12.47 -17.97 8.18
C ALA A 67 -11.35 -17.05 7.67
N ASP A 68 -10.54 -17.52 6.72
CA ASP A 68 -9.46 -16.75 6.11
C ASP A 68 -10.00 -15.50 5.41
N ILE A 69 -11.10 -15.61 4.66
CA ILE A 69 -11.74 -14.46 4.00
C ILE A 69 -12.20 -13.41 5.02
N GLU A 70 -12.82 -13.84 6.12
CA GLU A 70 -13.29 -12.91 7.15
C GLU A 70 -12.11 -12.29 7.93
N GLN A 71 -11.05 -13.05 8.18
CA GLN A 71 -9.82 -12.51 8.77
C GLN A 71 -9.18 -11.45 7.86
N ILE A 72 -8.96 -11.75 6.58
CA ILE A 72 -8.40 -10.81 5.61
C ILE A 72 -9.26 -9.55 5.50
N ARG A 73 -10.60 -9.69 5.50
CA ARG A 73 -11.51 -8.54 5.51
C ARG A 73 -11.36 -7.67 6.75
N ALA A 74 -11.20 -8.28 7.92
CA ALA A 74 -11.00 -7.57 9.17
C ALA A 74 -9.65 -6.83 9.19
N GLU A 75 -8.57 -7.49 8.76
CA GLU A 75 -7.23 -6.92 8.62
C GLU A 75 -7.25 -5.73 7.65
N LEU A 76 -7.78 -5.90 6.44
CA LEU A 76 -7.88 -4.82 5.46
C LEU A 76 -8.69 -3.62 5.97
N LYS A 77 -9.76 -3.88 6.73
CA LYS A 77 -10.55 -2.80 7.33
C LYS A 77 -9.75 -2.05 8.40
N ALA A 78 -9.00 -2.77 9.23
CA ALA A 78 -8.13 -2.16 10.24
C ALA A 78 -7.04 -1.31 9.59
N ASP A 79 -6.37 -1.84 8.57
CA ASP A 79 -5.32 -1.12 7.82
C ASP A 79 -5.87 0.16 7.17
N ILE A 80 -7.06 0.10 6.57
CA ILE A 80 -7.70 1.28 5.97
C ILE A 80 -7.97 2.36 7.03
N GLU A 81 -8.49 1.99 8.20
CA GLU A 81 -8.77 2.94 9.27
C GLU A 81 -7.49 3.50 9.89
N GLN A 82 -6.44 2.69 10.04
CA GLN A 82 -5.12 3.15 10.48
C GLN A 82 -4.54 4.17 9.50
N ILE A 83 -4.48 3.84 8.20
CA ILE A 83 -3.96 4.73 7.16
C ILE A 83 -4.75 6.04 7.13
N ARG A 84 -6.08 5.99 7.27
CA ARG A 84 -6.92 7.21 7.35
C ARG A 84 -6.57 8.07 8.55
N ALA A 85 -6.32 7.47 9.70
CA ALA A 85 -5.95 8.20 10.91
C ALA A 85 -4.56 8.85 10.76
N GLU A 86 -3.58 8.12 10.23
CA GLU A 86 -2.24 8.62 9.94
C GLU A 86 -2.29 9.78 8.95
N LEU A 87 -3.01 9.63 7.82
CA LEU A 87 -3.13 10.70 6.83
C LEU A 87 -3.78 11.96 7.39
N LYS A 88 -4.77 11.81 8.29
CA LYS A 88 -5.41 12.94 8.95
C LYS A 88 -4.44 13.65 9.90
N ALA A 89 -3.64 12.90 10.64
CA ALA A 89 -2.62 13.47 11.53
C ALA A 89 -1.57 14.25 10.73
N ASP A 90 -1.07 13.67 9.62
CA ASP A 90 -0.10 14.31 8.74
C ASP A 90 -0.64 15.61 8.13
N ILE A 91 -1.90 15.62 7.68
CA ILE A 91 -2.54 16.83 7.15
C ILE A 91 -2.61 17.93 8.20
N GLU A 92 -3.00 17.61 9.44
CA GLU A 92 -3.07 18.59 10.52
C GLU A 92 -1.68 19.10 10.93
N GLN A 93 -0.66 18.22 10.93
CA GLN A 93 0.72 18.62 11.18
C GLN A 93 1.22 19.58 10.08
N ILE A 94 1.04 19.24 8.81
CA ILE A 94 1.46 20.09 7.68
C ILE A 94 0.74 21.45 7.73
N ARG A 95 -0.55 21.48 8.07
CA ARG A 95 -1.30 22.74 8.25
C ARG A 95 -0.70 23.60 9.37
N ALA A 96 -0.35 22.99 10.50
CA ALA A 96 0.26 23.71 11.61
C ALA A 96 1.64 24.26 11.24
N GLU A 97 2.48 23.46 10.57
CA GLU A 97 3.80 23.88 10.08
C GLU A 97 3.70 25.01 9.06
N LEU A 98 2.75 24.92 8.13
CA LEU A 98 2.48 25.97 7.14
C LEU A 98 2.07 27.28 7.83
N HIS A 99 1.12 27.21 8.77
CA HIS A 99 0.66 28.38 9.51
C HIS A 99 1.79 29.04 10.32
N GLN A 100 2.64 28.24 10.96
CA GLN A 100 3.80 28.74 11.68
C GLN A 100 4.81 29.42 10.74
N SER A 101 5.03 28.85 9.55
CA SER A 101 5.88 29.45 8.52
C SER A 101 5.32 30.79 8.02
N GLU A 102 4.01 30.87 7.76
CA GLU A 102 3.35 32.12 7.37
C GLU A 102 3.51 33.21 8.44
N LEU A 103 3.29 32.88 9.72
CA LEU A 103 3.48 33.83 10.82
C LEU A 103 4.93 34.29 10.94
N ARG A 104 5.90 33.39 10.72
CA ARG A 104 7.32 33.74 10.72
C ARG A 104 7.65 34.69 9.58
N LEU A 105 7.19 34.41 8.36
CA LEU A 105 7.39 35.26 7.20
C LEU A 105 6.74 36.63 7.39
N GLN A 106 5.54 36.70 7.97
CA GLN A 106 4.90 37.99 8.30
C GLN A 106 5.77 38.82 9.25
N LYS A 107 6.32 38.21 10.31
CA LYS A 107 7.25 38.90 11.23
C LYS A 107 8.52 39.35 10.53
N GLU A 108 9.13 38.51 9.70
CA GLU A 108 10.33 38.87 8.95
C GLU A 108 10.06 40.04 7.99
N ILE A 109 8.91 40.05 7.31
CA ILE A 109 8.48 41.18 6.46
C ILE A 109 8.28 42.47 7.29
N GLU A 110 7.67 42.38 8.47
CA GLU A 110 7.49 43.54 9.35
C GLU A 110 8.82 44.11 9.83
N LEU A 111 9.77 43.25 10.21
CA LEU A 111 11.13 43.65 10.59
C LEU A 111 11.85 44.35 9.46
N VAL A 112 11.88 43.74 8.26
CA VAL A 112 12.50 44.35 7.08
C VAL A 112 11.86 45.70 6.74
N ARG A 113 10.52 45.80 6.85
CA ARG A 113 9.82 47.07 6.62
C ARG A 113 10.19 48.14 7.65
N SER A 114 10.40 47.75 8.92
CA SER A 114 10.85 48.66 9.98
C SER A 114 12.27 49.15 9.72
N ASP A 115 13.19 48.24 9.41
CA ASP A 115 14.59 48.56 9.12
C ASP A 115 14.71 49.50 7.91
N LEU A 116 13.98 49.22 6.82
CA LEU A 116 13.95 50.10 5.65
C LEU A 116 13.40 51.50 5.97
N LYS A 117 12.42 51.64 6.87
CA LYS A 117 11.95 52.96 7.29
C LYS A 117 13.04 53.73 8.04
N LEU A 118 13.74 53.07 8.96
CA LEU A 118 14.84 53.69 9.70
C LEU A 118 15.98 54.11 8.77
N ASP A 119 16.34 53.27 7.80
CA ASP A 119 17.38 53.60 6.83
C ASP A 119 16.98 54.76 5.92
N ILE A 120 15.70 54.84 5.48
CA ILE A 120 15.19 55.99 4.74
C ILE A 120 15.26 57.28 5.58
N GLU A 121 14.90 57.22 6.87
CA GLU A 121 15.00 58.37 7.77
C GLU A 121 16.46 58.81 7.96
N ARG A 122 17.39 57.86 8.20
CA ARG A 122 18.82 58.14 8.28
C ARG A 122 19.34 58.81 7.01
N LEU A 123 19.05 58.24 5.84
CA LEU A 123 19.44 58.82 4.55
C LEU A 123 18.88 60.23 4.35
N ARG A 124 17.63 60.48 4.74
CA ARG A 124 17.05 61.84 4.69
C ARG A 124 17.83 62.82 5.56
N THR A 125 18.22 62.41 6.76
CA THR A 125 19.03 63.27 7.65
C THR A 125 20.44 63.51 7.11
N GLU A 126 21.08 62.49 6.54
CA GLU A 126 22.40 62.62 5.91
C GLU A 126 22.34 63.55 4.71
N VAL A 127 21.34 63.41 3.84
CA VAL A 127 21.12 64.32 2.71
C VAL A 127 20.90 65.76 3.19
N ALA A 128 20.11 65.98 4.24
CA ALA A 128 19.89 67.30 4.80
C ALA A 128 21.20 67.92 5.36
N ARG A 129 22.00 67.13 6.08
CA ARG A 129 23.31 67.56 6.59
C ARG A 129 24.26 67.91 5.46
N THR A 130 24.40 67.05 4.45
CA THR A 130 25.24 67.31 3.29
C THR A 130 24.80 68.57 2.53
N LYS A 131 23.49 68.80 2.37
CA LYS A 131 22.97 70.05 1.78
C LYS A 131 23.38 71.28 2.59
N VAL A 132 23.25 71.23 3.91
CA VAL A 132 23.66 72.32 4.81
C VAL A 132 25.17 72.55 4.75
N ASP A 133 25.97 71.49 4.76
CA ASP A 133 27.43 71.60 4.70
C ASP A 133 27.90 72.14 3.36
N LEU A 134 27.29 71.73 2.25
CA LEU A 134 27.53 72.34 0.93
C LEU A 134 27.20 73.84 0.93
N LEU A 135 26.06 74.25 1.49
CA LEU A 135 25.69 75.66 1.58
C LEU A 135 26.69 76.47 2.41
N LYS A 136 27.18 75.92 3.53
CA LYS A 136 28.21 76.56 4.37
C LYS A 136 29.49 76.86 3.60
N TRP A 137 29.87 76.02 2.62
CA TRP A 137 31.07 76.25 1.80
C TRP A 137 30.81 77.10 0.55
N ILE A 138 29.67 76.91 -0.12
CA ILE A 138 29.35 77.63 -1.37
C ILE A 138 29.06 79.11 -1.10
N VAL A 139 28.35 79.46 -0.03
CA VAL A 139 27.95 80.85 0.24
C VAL A 139 29.18 81.77 0.43
N PRO A 140 30.16 81.46 1.29
CA PRO A 140 31.37 82.28 1.42
C PRO A 140 32.20 82.31 0.14
N LEU A 141 32.28 81.19 -0.59
CA LEU A 141 33.00 81.14 -1.87
C LEU A 141 32.40 82.11 -2.89
N MET A 142 31.07 82.13 -3.03
CA MET A 142 30.36 83.04 -3.93
C MET A 142 30.54 84.50 -3.51
N LEU A 143 30.41 84.81 -2.21
CA LEU A 143 30.63 86.16 -1.70
C LEU A 143 32.08 86.63 -1.96
N GLY A 144 33.06 85.74 -1.80
CA GLY A 144 34.45 86.00 -2.13
C GLY A 144 34.67 86.28 -3.62
N GLN A 145 34.04 85.50 -4.51
CA GLN A 145 34.09 85.75 -5.95
C GLN A 145 33.50 87.11 -6.33
N VAL A 146 32.35 87.48 -5.77
CA VAL A 146 31.72 88.79 -6.01
C VAL A 146 32.63 89.93 -5.54
N ALA A 147 33.24 89.81 -4.36
CA ALA A 147 34.17 90.81 -3.84
C ALA A 147 35.42 90.96 -4.73
N LEU A 148 35.95 89.84 -5.23
CA LEU A 148 37.09 89.83 -6.15
C LEU A 148 36.76 90.52 -7.48
N ILE A 149 35.59 90.23 -8.06
CA ILE A 149 35.13 90.86 -9.32
C ILE A 149 34.94 92.38 -9.12
N ALA A 150 34.33 92.80 -8.01
CA ALA A 150 34.14 94.22 -7.71
C ALA A 150 35.47 94.97 -7.56
N ALA A 151 36.47 94.35 -6.94
CA ALA A 151 37.81 94.91 -6.82
C ALA A 151 38.50 95.06 -8.19
N LEU A 152 38.37 94.06 -9.08
CA LEU A 152 38.89 94.09 -10.45
C LEU A 152 38.26 95.22 -11.28
N VAL A 153 36.93 95.39 -11.22
CA VAL A 153 36.21 96.46 -11.95
C VAL A 153 36.63 97.85 -11.48
N LYS A 154 36.90 98.03 -10.19
CA LYS A 154 37.36 99.33 -9.65
C LYS A 154 38.79 99.70 -10.09
N LEU A 155 39.59 98.71 -10.49
CA LEU A 155 41.00 98.87 -10.85
C LEU A 155 41.22 99.11 -12.36
N LEU A 156 40.18 98.89 -13.17
CA LEU A 156 40.10 99.18 -14.61
C LEU A 156 39.53 100.58 -14.85
#